data_AF-A0A1W9PA39-F1
#
_entry.id   AF-A0A1W9PA39-F1
#
_cell.length_a   1.000
_cell.length_b   1.000
_cell.length_c   1.000
_cell.angle_alpha   90.00
_cell.angle_beta   90.00
_cell.angle_gamma   90.00
#
_symmetry.space_group_name_H-M   'P 1'
#
loop_
_entity.id
_entity.type
_entity.pdbx_description
1 polymer ?
#
loop_
_entity_poly.entity_id
_entity_poly.type
_entity_poly.pdbx_seq_one_letter_code
_entity_poly.pdbx_strand_id
1 'polypeptide(L)'
;MMSFTHTVFGVLILELFGSVLGIEITTVVIAVAVLFSLLPDIDHPRSAVGILLFPFSKFISERYGHRTITHSMMTFIPLCIFALVLIPVSGVPVAFAMVVGYLSHLISDGMTEMGCPLLYPDPRPFWFLPKSLLVKTGSWQEFAFFGITSLFVVATTGISSFGLRSILHMITPSFHGAYDDFCRFCDGDGEKSLCIVRAEVCDENVCGEVEGIGLGLMMGNLVLYKNGTYLVIRDRTTNAVRVDRLKEIEISSREFQFERKPFSYIRGELSGFKRYSTVSGVLEFEDLVCDNCNEFGIPDDVLRISYDRIIIHHLLVEDFQKLEIHGFIKSGHLTVKVKDER
;
A
#
# COMPACT_ATOMS: atom_id res chain seq x y z
N MET A 1 20.48 22.84 -14.47
CA MET A 1 20.90 23.30 -13.12
C MET A 1 22.23 22.64 -12.79
N MET A 2 22.81 22.88 -11.62
CA MET A 2 23.95 22.12 -11.11
C MET A 2 23.51 20.73 -10.65
N SER A 3 24.42 19.75 -10.70
CA SER A 3 24.10 18.33 -10.44
C SER A 3 23.51 18.09 -9.05
N PHE A 4 23.99 18.79 -8.02
CA PHE A 4 23.46 18.66 -6.66
C PHE A 4 22.03 19.20 -6.53
N THR A 5 21.68 20.24 -7.28
CA THR A 5 20.32 20.77 -7.35
C THR A 5 19.36 19.76 -7.99
N HIS A 6 19.77 19.13 -9.10
CA HIS A 6 18.99 18.07 -9.74
C HIS A 6 18.78 16.86 -8.81
N THR A 7 19.82 16.48 -8.06
CA THR A 7 19.76 15.37 -7.10
C THR A 7 18.72 15.63 -6.01
N VAL A 8 18.81 16.77 -5.32
CA VAL A 8 17.91 17.08 -4.21
C VAL A 8 16.47 17.28 -4.72
N PHE A 9 16.29 17.92 -5.87
CA PHE A 9 14.98 18.06 -6.48
C PHE A 9 14.38 16.71 -6.90
N GLY A 10 15.18 15.81 -7.47
CA GLY A 10 14.74 14.47 -7.82
C GLY A 10 14.30 13.63 -6.62
N VAL A 11 15.04 13.72 -5.50
CA VAL A 11 14.64 13.07 -4.24
C VAL A 11 13.33 13.65 -3.71
N LEU A 12 13.15 14.97 -3.74
CA LEU A 12 11.90 15.59 -3.30
C LEU A 12 10.70 15.11 -4.13
N ILE A 13 10.81 15.10 -5.45
CA ILE A 13 9.72 14.64 -6.33
C ILE A 13 9.44 13.15 -6.10
N LEU A 14 10.48 12.32 -5.92
CA LEU A 14 10.31 10.91 -5.56
C LEU A 14 9.51 10.76 -4.26
N GLU A 15 9.89 11.45 -3.19
CA GLU A 15 9.21 11.35 -1.90
C GLU A 15 7.75 11.84 -1.96
N LEU A 16 7.51 12.98 -2.62
CA LEU A 16 6.17 13.54 -2.77
C LEU A 16 5.24 12.58 -3.54
N PHE A 17 5.61 12.19 -4.76
CA PHE A 17 4.74 11.34 -5.57
C PHE A 17 4.70 9.90 -5.04
N GLY A 18 5.81 9.38 -4.50
CA GLY A 18 5.86 8.08 -3.87
C GLY A 18 4.91 7.99 -2.67
N SER A 19 4.86 9.03 -1.84
CA SER A 19 3.94 9.08 -0.69
C SER A 19 2.46 9.08 -1.10
N VAL A 20 2.11 9.74 -2.20
CA VAL A 20 0.74 9.78 -2.74
C VAL A 20 0.34 8.43 -3.33
N LEU A 21 1.26 7.77 -4.03
CA LEU A 21 1.02 6.50 -4.70
C LEU A 21 1.22 5.27 -3.81
N GLY A 22 1.68 5.47 -2.56
CA GLY A 22 1.96 4.37 -1.63
C GLY A 22 3.18 3.53 -2.03
N ILE A 23 4.13 4.12 -2.76
CA ILE A 23 5.37 3.45 -3.16
C ILE A 23 6.35 3.46 -1.99
N GLU A 24 6.87 2.29 -1.64
CA GLU A 24 7.88 2.14 -0.60
C GLU A 24 9.20 2.79 -1.03
N ILE A 25 9.66 3.79 -0.26
CA ILE A 25 10.89 4.53 -0.53
C ILE A 25 12.04 3.89 0.24
N THR A 26 12.72 2.94 -0.41
CA THR A 26 13.95 2.32 0.13
C THR A 26 15.20 3.07 -0.33
N THR A 27 16.34 2.82 0.32
CA THR A 27 17.64 3.39 -0.08
C THR A 27 17.99 3.09 -1.54
N VAL A 28 17.60 1.92 -2.05
CA VAL A 28 17.81 1.54 -3.46
C VAL A 28 16.97 2.43 -4.39
N VAL A 29 15.70 2.65 -4.06
CA VAL A 29 14.78 3.49 -4.83
C VAL A 29 15.29 4.94 -4.87
N ILE A 30 15.78 5.48 -3.74
CA ILE A 30 16.42 6.79 -3.69
C ILE A 30 17.66 6.84 -4.58
N ALA A 31 18.57 5.86 -4.48
CA ALA A 31 19.79 5.81 -5.27
C ALA A 31 19.50 5.77 -6.79
N VAL A 32 18.47 5.02 -7.20
CA VAL A 32 18.01 4.98 -8.59
C VAL A 32 17.46 6.34 -9.02
N ALA A 33 16.61 6.99 -8.24
CA ALA A 33 16.09 8.31 -8.59
C ALA A 33 17.21 9.35 -8.73
N VAL A 34 18.21 9.32 -7.82
CA VAL A 34 19.39 10.18 -7.91
C VAL A 34 20.17 9.92 -9.21
N LEU A 35 20.45 8.65 -9.53
CA LEU A 35 21.15 8.29 -10.76
C LEU A 35 20.41 8.81 -12.00
N PHE A 36 19.09 8.59 -12.07
CA PHE A 36 18.28 9.00 -13.22
C PHE A 36 18.04 10.52 -13.26
N SER A 37 18.09 11.22 -12.13
CA SER A 37 18.07 12.70 -12.10
C SER A 37 19.34 13.35 -12.65
N LEU A 38 20.43 12.58 -12.76
CA LEU A 38 21.70 13.05 -13.33
C LEU A 38 21.95 12.49 -14.74
N LEU A 39 21.20 11.48 -15.15
CA LEU A 39 21.40 10.79 -16.43
C LEU A 39 21.29 11.70 -17.66
N PRO A 40 20.38 12.70 -17.74
CA PRO A 40 20.31 13.58 -18.91
C PRO A 40 21.62 14.33 -19.20
N ASP A 41 22.38 14.70 -18.17
CA ASP A 41 23.67 15.40 -18.25
C ASP A 41 24.83 14.52 -18.77
N ILE A 42 24.57 13.27 -19.17
CA ILE A 42 25.56 12.39 -19.83
C ILE A 42 26.13 13.02 -21.10
N ASP A 43 25.42 13.97 -21.71
CA ASP A 43 25.84 14.71 -22.90
C ASP A 43 26.91 15.80 -22.62
N HIS A 44 27.26 16.04 -21.36
CA HIS A 44 28.28 17.00 -20.96
C HIS A 44 29.52 16.30 -20.38
N PRO A 45 30.67 16.25 -21.07
CA PRO A 45 31.84 15.45 -20.68
C PRO A 45 32.49 15.84 -19.34
N ARG A 46 32.14 17.01 -18.79
CA ARG A 46 32.60 17.48 -17.48
C ARG A 46 31.54 17.35 -16.38
N SER A 47 30.34 16.85 -16.67
CA SER A 47 29.35 16.53 -15.63
C SER A 47 29.78 15.28 -14.87
N ALA A 48 29.23 15.05 -13.68
CA ALA A 48 29.56 13.87 -12.87
C ALA A 48 29.32 12.56 -13.65
N VAL A 49 28.17 12.44 -14.32
CA VAL A 49 27.83 11.27 -15.14
C VAL A 49 28.63 11.24 -16.44
N GLY A 50 28.89 12.40 -17.06
CA GLY A 50 29.69 12.49 -18.27
C GLY A 50 31.15 12.07 -18.06
N ILE A 51 31.74 12.37 -16.89
CA ILE A 51 33.09 11.91 -16.52
C ILE A 51 33.09 10.39 -16.32
N LEU A 52 32.09 9.86 -15.62
CA LEU A 52 31.97 8.42 -15.34
C LEU A 52 31.83 7.59 -16.63
N LEU A 53 31.10 8.11 -17.62
CA LEU A 53 30.78 7.42 -18.87
C LEU A 53 31.63 7.87 -20.06
N PHE A 54 32.78 8.49 -19.79
CA PHE A 54 33.77 8.77 -20.84
C PHE A 54 34.26 7.45 -21.47
N PRO A 55 34.35 7.34 -22.82
CA PRO A 55 34.25 8.40 -23.83
C PRO A 55 32.87 8.59 -24.48
N PHE A 56 31.84 7.85 -24.05
CA PHE A 56 30.49 7.95 -24.65
C PHE A 56 29.89 9.35 -24.51
N SER A 57 30.10 9.99 -23.37
CA SER A 57 29.69 11.38 -23.12
C SER A 57 30.26 12.36 -24.13
N LYS A 58 31.56 12.21 -24.47
CA LYS A 58 32.24 13.02 -25.48
C LYS A 58 31.63 12.82 -26.87
N PHE A 59 31.38 11.57 -27.26
CA PHE A 59 30.74 11.25 -28.54
C PHE A 59 29.35 11.91 -28.67
N ILE A 60 28.52 11.80 -27.63
CA ILE A 60 27.18 12.41 -27.61
C ILE A 60 27.30 13.94 -27.70
N SER A 61 28.21 14.53 -26.91
CA SER A 61 28.45 15.97 -26.90
C SER A 61 28.89 16.51 -28.26
N GLU A 62 29.80 15.82 -28.94
CA GLU A 62 30.30 16.22 -30.27
C GLU A 62 29.26 16.04 -31.37
N ARG A 63 28.39 15.02 -31.26
CA ARG A 63 27.41 14.71 -32.30
C ARG A 63 26.10 15.49 -32.18
N TYR A 64 25.61 15.69 -30.96
CA TYR A 64 24.30 16.30 -30.71
C TYR A 64 24.39 17.61 -29.94
N GLY A 65 25.46 17.83 -29.16
CA GLY A 65 25.59 18.99 -28.27
C GLY A 65 24.88 18.79 -26.92
N HIS A 66 25.18 19.66 -25.96
CA HIS A 66 24.53 19.65 -24.64
C HIS A 66 23.10 20.21 -24.72
N ARG A 67 22.18 19.66 -23.92
CA ARG A 67 20.75 20.00 -23.87
C ARG A 67 20.05 19.81 -25.21
N THR A 68 20.23 18.63 -25.78
CA THR A 68 19.59 18.25 -27.04
C THR A 68 18.78 16.98 -26.86
N ILE A 69 19.22 15.86 -27.44
CA ILE A 69 18.49 14.60 -27.46
C ILE A 69 18.18 14.10 -26.04
N THR A 70 19.16 14.13 -25.13
CA THR A 70 19.00 13.64 -23.74
C THR A 70 18.05 14.51 -22.91
N HIS A 71 17.80 15.75 -23.29
CA HIS A 71 16.91 16.68 -22.56
C HIS A 71 15.53 16.79 -23.23
N SER A 72 15.17 15.80 -24.05
CA SER A 72 13.97 15.80 -24.86
C SER A 72 13.03 14.64 -24.55
N MET A 73 11.79 14.77 -24.99
CA MET A 73 10.79 13.70 -24.93
C MET A 73 11.19 12.49 -25.80
N MET A 74 12.08 12.67 -26.78
CA MET A 74 12.59 11.57 -27.59
C MET A 74 13.41 10.56 -26.76
N THR A 75 14.07 10.99 -25.69
CA THR A 75 14.76 10.07 -24.77
C THR A 75 13.86 9.67 -23.60
N PHE A 76 13.05 10.60 -23.10
CA PHE A 76 12.17 10.31 -21.96
C PHE A 76 11.09 9.26 -22.26
N ILE A 77 10.44 9.30 -23.43
CA ILE A 77 9.37 8.34 -23.76
C ILE A 77 9.91 6.89 -23.86
N PRO A 78 11.00 6.61 -24.60
CA PRO A 78 11.62 5.28 -24.59
C PRO A 78 12.08 4.84 -23.21
N LEU A 79 12.57 5.77 -22.37
CA LEU A 79 12.92 5.45 -20.99
C LEU A 79 11.70 4.98 -20.19
N CYS A 80 10.54 5.63 -20.32
CA CYS A 80 9.31 5.19 -19.67
C CYS A 80 8.89 3.78 -20.12
N ILE A 81 9.01 3.49 -21.42
CA ILE A 81 8.72 2.15 -21.96
C ILE A 81 9.71 1.13 -21.38
N PHE A 82 11.00 1.47 -21.32
CA PHE A 82 12.02 0.61 -20.74
C PHE A 82 11.77 0.35 -19.25
N ALA A 83 11.42 1.38 -18.47
CA ALA A 83 11.06 1.23 -17.06
C ALA A 83 9.84 0.31 -16.88
N LEU A 84 8.82 0.44 -17.74
CA LEU A 84 7.64 -0.45 -17.72
C LEU A 84 8.02 -1.91 -17.97
N VAL A 85 8.89 -2.18 -18.95
CA VAL A 85 9.38 -3.53 -19.26
C VAL A 85 10.21 -4.13 -18.13
N LEU A 86 10.88 -3.29 -17.31
CA LEU A 86 11.68 -3.75 -16.18
C LEU A 86 10.87 -4.07 -14.91
N ILE A 87 9.58 -3.72 -14.84
CA ILE A 87 8.74 -3.96 -13.66
C ILE A 87 8.77 -5.43 -13.17
N PRO A 88 8.66 -6.46 -14.03
CA PRO A 88 8.66 -7.85 -13.59
C PRO A 88 9.96 -8.29 -12.90
N VAL A 89 11.08 -7.60 -13.15
CA VAL A 89 12.41 -7.96 -12.63
C VAL A 89 12.82 -7.05 -11.46
N SER A 90 12.48 -5.76 -11.53
CA SER A 90 12.95 -4.74 -10.60
C SER A 90 11.88 -4.23 -9.63
N GLY A 91 10.61 -4.58 -9.88
CA GLY A 91 9.46 -4.07 -9.13
C GLY A 91 9.03 -2.67 -9.57
N VAL A 92 7.79 -2.33 -9.22
CA VAL A 92 7.19 -1.01 -9.48
C VAL A 92 8.00 0.15 -8.87
N PRO A 93 8.54 0.06 -7.63
CA PRO A 93 9.26 1.18 -7.02
C PRO A 93 10.50 1.62 -7.81
N VAL A 94 11.27 0.68 -8.34
CA VAL A 94 12.49 0.97 -9.11
C VAL A 94 12.14 1.61 -10.45
N ALA A 95 11.19 1.03 -11.19
CA ALA A 95 10.71 1.60 -12.45
C ALA A 95 10.17 3.02 -12.26
N PHE A 96 9.41 3.26 -11.19
CA PHE A 96 8.91 4.57 -10.82
C PHE A 96 10.05 5.57 -10.54
N ALA A 97 11.05 5.18 -9.75
CA ALA A 97 12.20 6.03 -9.46
C ALA A 97 13.00 6.43 -10.70
N MET A 98 13.14 5.53 -11.69
CA MET A 98 13.79 5.85 -12.97
C MET A 98 13.05 6.98 -13.70
N VAL A 99 11.73 6.85 -13.83
CA VAL A 99 10.88 7.81 -14.54
C VAL A 99 10.86 9.14 -13.81
N VAL A 100 10.61 9.13 -12.50
CA VAL A 100 10.51 10.35 -11.69
C VAL A 100 11.86 11.05 -11.59
N GLY A 101 12.95 10.32 -11.39
CA GLY A 101 14.30 10.86 -11.38
C GLY A 101 14.60 11.61 -12.68
N TYR A 102 14.41 10.97 -13.83
CA TYR A 102 14.66 11.61 -15.12
C TYR A 102 13.74 12.81 -15.39
N LEU A 103 12.45 12.65 -15.12
CA LEU A 103 11.46 13.72 -15.31
C LEU A 103 11.79 14.95 -14.44
N SER A 104 12.23 14.73 -13.20
CA SER A 104 12.60 15.81 -12.29
C SER A 104 13.75 16.66 -12.84
N HIS A 105 14.69 16.05 -13.57
CA HIS A 105 15.76 16.78 -14.25
C HIS A 105 15.19 17.71 -15.33
N LEU A 106 14.33 17.19 -16.20
CA LEU A 106 13.71 17.99 -17.27
C LEU A 106 12.88 19.15 -16.71
N ILE A 107 12.13 18.89 -15.63
CA ILE A 107 11.35 19.91 -14.92
C ILE A 107 12.28 20.98 -14.34
N SER A 108 13.31 20.58 -13.60
CA SER A 108 14.24 21.53 -12.97
C SER A 108 15.01 22.36 -14.00
N ASP A 109 15.34 21.81 -15.17
CA ASP A 109 15.91 22.59 -16.27
C ASP A 109 14.92 23.58 -16.90
N GLY A 110 13.65 23.20 -17.02
CA GLY A 110 12.56 24.11 -17.42
C GLY A 110 12.26 25.22 -16.41
N MET A 111 12.79 25.15 -15.18
CA MET A 111 12.72 26.21 -14.17
C MET A 111 13.89 27.21 -14.28
N THR A 112 14.85 26.97 -15.17
CA THR A 112 16.01 27.86 -15.38
C THR A 112 15.79 28.86 -16.52
N GLU A 113 16.59 29.93 -16.55
CA GLU A 113 16.56 30.93 -17.64
C GLU A 113 16.79 30.28 -19.03
N MET A 114 17.60 29.23 -19.10
CA MET A 114 17.89 28.49 -20.33
C MET A 114 16.72 27.60 -20.80
N GLY A 115 15.86 27.17 -19.87
CA GLY A 115 14.76 26.25 -20.14
C GLY A 115 15.20 24.85 -20.60
N CYS A 116 14.24 24.03 -21.02
CA CYS A 116 14.47 22.65 -21.47
C CYS A 116 13.86 22.39 -22.87
N PRO A 117 14.64 21.97 -23.89
CA PRO A 117 14.15 21.75 -25.25
C PRO A 117 13.46 20.38 -25.40
N LEU A 118 12.25 20.28 -24.85
CA LEU A 118 11.49 19.03 -24.79
C LEU A 118 11.15 18.44 -26.17
N LEU A 119 11.08 19.26 -27.21
CA LEU A 119 10.66 18.88 -28.57
C LEU A 119 11.83 18.80 -29.56
N TYR A 120 13.06 18.58 -29.10
CA TYR A 120 14.20 18.27 -29.99
C TYR A 120 13.76 17.27 -31.07
N PRO A 121 14.07 17.48 -32.37
CA PRO A 121 15.08 18.39 -32.93
C PRO A 121 14.70 19.87 -32.99
N ASP A 122 13.47 20.25 -32.63
CA ASP A 122 13.12 21.66 -32.47
C ASP A 122 13.79 22.22 -31.19
N PRO A 123 14.73 23.18 -31.31
CA PRO A 123 15.54 23.62 -30.17
C PRO A 123 14.80 24.60 -29.26
N ARG A 124 13.54 24.93 -29.53
CA ARG A 124 12.77 25.87 -28.71
C ARG A 124 12.62 25.34 -27.27
N PRO A 125 13.15 26.07 -26.26
CA PRO A 125 13.06 25.63 -24.88
C PRO A 125 11.67 25.88 -24.30
N PHE A 126 11.29 25.01 -23.37
CA PHE A 126 10.11 25.14 -22.54
C PHE A 126 10.50 25.70 -21.17
N TRP A 127 9.68 26.62 -20.67
CA TRP A 127 9.80 27.18 -19.34
C TRP A 127 8.56 26.86 -18.52
N PHE A 128 8.74 26.33 -17.32
CA PHE A 128 7.64 25.94 -16.43
C PHE A 128 7.30 27.01 -15.38
N LEU A 129 8.10 28.08 -15.31
CA LEU A 129 7.88 29.21 -14.42
C LEU A 129 7.72 30.51 -15.21
N PRO A 130 7.01 31.51 -14.65
CA PRO A 130 7.01 32.85 -15.22
C PRO A 130 8.43 33.44 -15.18
N LYS A 131 8.73 34.34 -16.12
CA LYS A 131 10.08 34.92 -16.30
C LYS A 131 10.70 35.50 -15.03
N SER A 132 9.89 36.04 -14.12
CA SER A 132 10.36 36.61 -12.84
C SER A 132 10.83 35.59 -11.81
N LEU A 133 10.46 34.31 -11.99
CA LEU A 133 10.79 33.21 -11.07
C LEU A 133 11.82 32.23 -11.68
N LEU A 134 12.30 32.46 -12.90
CA LEU A 134 13.32 31.63 -13.50
C LEU A 134 14.62 31.73 -12.73
N VAL A 135 15.24 30.56 -12.50
CA VAL A 135 16.46 30.45 -11.72
C VAL A 135 17.67 30.60 -12.63
N LYS A 136 18.54 31.57 -12.34
CA LYS A 136 19.83 31.67 -13.01
C LYS A 136 20.80 30.62 -12.47
N THR A 137 21.32 29.76 -13.36
CA THR A 137 22.23 28.68 -12.99
C THR A 137 23.56 29.22 -12.45
N GLY A 138 24.08 28.60 -11.38
CA GLY A 138 25.30 29.00 -10.68
C GLY A 138 25.17 30.30 -9.88
N SER A 139 23.96 30.87 -9.78
CA SER A 139 23.70 32.10 -9.02
C SER A 139 23.24 31.82 -7.59
N TRP A 140 23.15 32.87 -6.77
CA TRP A 140 22.56 32.79 -5.43
C TRP A 140 21.12 32.27 -5.42
N GLN A 141 20.35 32.50 -6.49
CA GLN A 141 18.97 32.02 -6.62
C GLN A 141 18.92 30.49 -6.66
N GLU A 142 19.91 29.86 -7.31
CA GLU A 142 20.00 28.41 -7.35
C GLU A 142 20.40 27.84 -5.98
N PHE A 143 21.31 28.48 -5.26
CA PHE A 143 21.65 28.07 -3.90
C PHE A 143 20.45 28.21 -2.94
N ALA A 144 19.64 29.26 -3.09
CA ALA A 144 18.39 29.40 -2.34
C ALA A 144 17.39 28.30 -2.70
N PHE A 145 17.21 28.01 -3.99
CA PHE A 145 16.36 26.92 -4.46
C PHE A 145 16.80 25.56 -3.92
N PHE A 146 18.11 25.27 -3.99
CA PHE A 146 18.71 24.08 -3.40
C PHE A 146 18.42 23.99 -1.90
N GLY A 147 18.68 25.05 -1.12
CA GLY A 147 18.46 25.06 0.32
C GLY A 147 17.00 24.85 0.73
N ILE A 148 16.07 25.50 0.02
CA ILE A 148 14.63 25.31 0.23
C ILE A 148 14.23 23.86 -0.10
N THR A 149 14.67 23.34 -1.24
CA THR A 149 14.37 21.97 -1.66
C THR A 149 14.95 20.95 -0.65
N SER A 150 16.16 21.17 -0.13
CA SER A 150 16.75 20.33 0.92
C SER A 150 15.95 20.36 2.22
N LEU A 151 15.45 21.52 2.63
CA LEU A 151 14.57 21.63 3.80
C LEU A 151 13.29 20.82 3.60
N PHE A 152 12.69 20.89 2.41
CA PHE A 152 11.52 20.10 2.07
C PHE A 152 11.81 18.61 2.09
N VAL A 153 12.92 18.15 1.51
CA VAL A 153 13.35 16.74 1.58
C VAL A 153 13.41 16.28 3.03
N VAL A 154 14.09 17.02 3.91
CA VAL A 154 14.17 16.66 5.35
C VAL A 154 12.79 16.58 5.99
N ALA A 155 11.88 17.51 5.67
CA ALA A 155 10.52 17.50 6.17
C ALA A 155 9.70 16.31 5.62
N THR A 156 9.89 15.95 4.34
CA THR A 156 9.15 14.89 3.68
C THR A 156 9.70 13.50 3.95
N THR A 157 10.98 13.34 4.30
CA THR A 157 11.55 12.03 4.69
C THR A 157 10.87 11.45 5.94
N GLY A 158 10.48 12.31 6.89
CA GLY A 158 9.64 11.89 8.02
C GLY A 158 8.26 11.39 7.56
N ILE A 159 7.62 12.12 6.64
CA ILE A 159 6.30 11.79 6.09
C ILE A 159 6.34 10.53 5.23
N SER A 160 7.38 10.34 4.42
CA SER A 160 7.55 9.17 3.54
C SER A 160 7.82 7.89 4.33
N SER A 161 8.51 7.99 5.48
CA SER A 161 8.75 6.86 6.38
C SER A 161 7.47 6.35 7.04
N PHE A 162 6.56 7.25 7.41
CA PHE A 162 5.25 6.87 7.96
C PHE A 162 4.22 6.58 6.85
N GLY A 163 4.37 7.16 5.66
CA GLY A 163 3.38 7.17 4.59
C GLY A 163 2.33 8.26 4.80
N LEU A 164 2.09 9.09 3.79
CA LEU A 164 1.11 10.18 3.87
C LEU A 164 -0.30 9.66 4.19
N ARG A 165 -0.67 8.48 3.67
CA ARG A 165 -1.93 7.80 4.00
C ARG A 165 -2.03 7.46 5.49
N SER A 166 -0.98 6.90 6.09
CA SER A 166 -0.98 6.57 7.52
C SER A 166 -1.05 7.81 8.41
N ILE A 167 -0.43 8.93 8.00
CA ILE A 167 -0.60 10.22 8.71
C ILE A 167 -2.04 10.73 8.55
N LEU A 168 -2.62 10.62 7.36
CA LEU A 168 -4.02 10.99 7.13
C LEU A 168 -4.95 10.17 8.03
N HIS A 169 -4.74 8.85 8.14
CA HIS A 169 -5.51 7.97 9.02
C HIS A 169 -5.30 8.27 10.51
N MET A 170 -4.11 8.70 10.91
CA MET A 170 -3.85 9.16 12.29
C MET A 170 -4.60 10.46 12.62
N ILE A 171 -4.79 11.35 11.64
CA ILE A 171 -5.47 12.64 11.82
C ILE A 171 -6.98 12.51 11.66
N THR A 172 -7.45 11.63 10.77
CA THR A 172 -8.87 11.34 10.54
C THR A 172 -9.17 9.88 10.85
N PRO A 173 -9.73 9.53 12.02
CA PRO A 173 -10.16 8.17 12.36
C PRO A 173 -11.43 7.79 11.57
N SER A 174 -11.31 7.77 10.25
CA SER A 174 -12.36 7.34 9.33
C SER A 174 -12.48 5.82 9.33
N PHE A 175 -13.69 5.32 9.11
CA PHE A 175 -13.95 3.89 9.00
C PHE A 175 -13.05 3.23 7.92
N HIS A 176 -12.90 3.86 6.75
CA HIS A 176 -12.04 3.36 5.67
C HIS A 176 -10.56 3.29 6.08
N GLY A 177 -10.07 4.23 6.88
CA GLY A 177 -8.71 4.18 7.40
C GLY A 177 -8.49 3.02 8.38
N ALA A 178 -9.42 2.84 9.31
CA ALA A 178 -9.38 1.70 10.22
C ALA A 178 -9.55 0.36 9.48
N TYR A 179 -10.33 0.32 8.41
CA TYR A 179 -10.46 -0.84 7.54
C TYR A 179 -9.11 -1.21 6.88
N ASP A 180 -8.41 -0.22 6.32
CA ASP A 180 -7.09 -0.42 5.70
C ASP A 180 -6.03 -0.83 6.73
N ASP A 181 -6.02 -0.21 7.91
CA ASP A 181 -5.13 -0.59 9.02
C ASP A 181 -5.41 -2.02 9.50
N PHE A 182 -6.69 -2.40 9.60
CA PHE A 182 -7.06 -3.77 9.96
C PHE A 182 -6.60 -4.78 8.89
N CYS A 183 -6.76 -4.48 7.59
CA CYS A 183 -6.18 -5.29 6.51
C CYS A 183 -4.64 -5.40 6.63
N ARG A 184 -3.97 -4.30 6.99
CA ARG A 184 -2.52 -4.25 7.01
C ARG A 184 -1.88 -4.96 8.20
N PHE A 185 -2.56 -4.98 9.34
CA PHE A 185 -1.98 -5.49 10.59
C PHE A 185 -2.66 -6.74 11.15
N CYS A 186 -3.90 -7.03 10.73
CA CYS A 186 -4.77 -8.00 11.41
C CYS A 186 -5.38 -9.04 10.44
N ASP A 187 -5.59 -8.68 9.16
CA ASP A 187 -6.28 -9.54 8.18
C ASP A 187 -5.65 -9.51 6.78
N GLY A 188 -5.04 -10.62 6.35
CA GLY A 188 -4.45 -10.78 5.01
C GLY A 188 -2.94 -11.04 5.02
N ASP A 189 -2.24 -10.64 3.96
CA ASP A 189 -0.78 -10.76 3.77
C ASP A 189 0.04 -9.84 4.69
N GLY A 190 -0.62 -8.90 5.39
CA GLY A 190 -0.03 -7.94 6.32
C GLY A 190 -0.10 -8.40 7.77
N GLU A 191 1.01 -8.93 8.27
CA GLU A 191 1.38 -8.98 9.69
C GLU A 191 0.38 -9.52 10.74
N LYS A 192 -0.32 -10.62 10.47
CA LYS A 192 -0.59 -11.75 11.40
C LYS A 192 -0.68 -11.44 12.92
N SER A 193 -1.38 -10.38 13.35
CA SER A 193 -1.47 -10.02 14.77
C SER A 193 -2.90 -9.87 15.20
N LEU A 194 -3.17 -10.16 16.48
CA LEU A 194 -4.48 -9.90 17.04
C LEU A 194 -4.65 -8.38 17.24
N CYS A 195 -5.83 -7.87 16.91
CA CYS A 195 -6.10 -6.44 17.05
C CYS A 195 -7.35 -6.20 17.89
N ILE A 196 -7.27 -5.18 18.73
CA ILE A 196 -8.42 -4.62 19.45
C ILE A 196 -8.95 -3.49 18.60
N VAL A 197 -10.25 -3.52 18.33
CA VAL A 197 -10.93 -2.46 17.60
C VAL A 197 -11.78 -1.70 18.59
N ARG A 198 -11.65 -0.37 18.55
CA ARG A 198 -12.49 0.57 19.26
C ARG A 198 -13.24 1.42 18.25
N ALA A 199 -14.54 1.50 18.40
CA ALA A 199 -15.36 2.26 17.48
C ALA A 199 -16.46 3.02 18.23
N GLU A 200 -16.77 4.19 17.73
CA GLU A 200 -17.96 4.95 18.11
C GLU A 200 -19.05 4.65 17.08
N VAL A 201 -20.02 3.83 17.48
CA VAL A 201 -21.14 3.40 16.63
C VAL A 201 -22.36 4.22 17.01
N CYS A 202 -23.02 4.79 16.01
CA CYS A 202 -24.21 5.60 16.17
C CYS A 202 -25.40 4.99 15.43
N ASP A 203 -26.52 4.87 16.15
CA ASP A 203 -27.80 4.45 15.58
C ASP A 203 -28.86 5.51 15.88
N GLU A 204 -29.51 6.03 14.83
CA GLU A 204 -30.59 7.03 14.90
C GLU A 204 -30.38 8.18 15.93
N ASN A 205 -29.13 8.66 16.08
CA ASN A 205 -28.65 9.73 16.98
C ASN A 205 -28.17 9.31 18.39
N VAL A 206 -28.18 8.03 18.73
CA VAL A 206 -27.54 7.52 19.95
C VAL A 206 -26.19 6.92 19.59
N CYS A 207 -25.12 7.52 20.10
CA CYS A 207 -23.76 7.04 19.90
C CYS A 207 -23.27 6.29 21.14
N GLY A 208 -22.58 5.18 20.93
CA GLY A 208 -21.95 4.39 21.97
C GLY A 208 -20.59 3.89 21.54
N GLU A 209 -19.66 3.83 22.50
CA GLU A 209 -18.36 3.20 22.28
C GLU A 209 -18.46 1.69 22.40
N VAL A 210 -17.96 1.00 21.38
CA VAL A 210 -17.78 -0.44 21.37
C VAL A 210 -16.29 -0.76 21.28
N GLU A 211 -15.87 -1.75 22.04
CA GLU A 211 -14.50 -2.25 22.08
C GLU A 211 -14.56 -3.78 22.04
N GLY A 212 -13.85 -4.39 21.10
CA GLY A 212 -13.87 -5.84 20.93
C GLY A 212 -12.64 -6.31 20.15
N ILE A 213 -12.50 -7.63 20.06
CA ILE A 213 -11.44 -8.25 19.27
C ILE A 213 -11.91 -8.28 17.82
N GLY A 214 -11.09 -7.73 16.92
CA GLY A 214 -11.38 -7.81 15.48
C GLY A 214 -11.09 -9.20 14.95
N LEU A 215 -12.12 -9.84 14.39
CA LEU A 215 -12.04 -11.21 13.87
C LEU A 215 -11.77 -11.25 12.35
N GLY A 216 -12.26 -10.25 11.62
CA GLY A 216 -12.07 -10.17 10.18
C GLY A 216 -12.97 -9.17 9.48
N LEU A 217 -12.96 -9.22 8.15
CA LEU A 217 -13.68 -8.31 7.27
C LEU A 217 -14.71 -9.05 6.39
N MET A 218 -15.88 -8.45 6.19
CA MET A 218 -16.88 -8.94 5.24
C MET A 218 -17.55 -7.80 4.48
N MET A 219 -17.46 -7.82 3.15
CA MET A 219 -18.16 -6.86 2.26
C MET A 219 -17.92 -5.40 2.65
N GLY A 220 -16.72 -5.06 3.15
CA GLY A 220 -16.41 -3.72 3.65
C GLY A 220 -16.78 -3.47 5.12
N ASN A 221 -17.36 -4.43 5.84
CA ASN A 221 -17.70 -4.33 7.26
C ASN A 221 -16.65 -5.01 8.13
N LEU A 222 -16.50 -4.54 9.36
CA LEU A 222 -15.56 -5.06 10.34
C LEU A 222 -16.31 -5.91 11.39
N VAL A 223 -15.90 -7.16 11.55
CA VAL A 223 -16.51 -8.11 12.49
C VAL A 223 -15.73 -8.12 13.81
N LEU A 224 -16.44 -7.86 14.89
CA LEU A 224 -15.90 -7.81 16.25
C LEU A 224 -16.52 -8.87 17.13
N TYR A 225 -15.77 -9.30 18.14
CA TYR A 225 -16.27 -10.14 19.21
C TYR A 225 -16.04 -9.51 20.58
N LYS A 226 -17.11 -9.41 21.37
CA LYS A 226 -17.11 -8.86 22.73
C LYS A 226 -18.05 -9.67 23.61
N ASN A 227 -17.54 -10.21 24.72
CA ASN A 227 -18.34 -10.86 25.77
C ASN A 227 -19.37 -11.91 25.28
N GLY A 228 -19.04 -12.70 24.26
CA GLY A 228 -19.96 -13.72 23.73
C GLY A 228 -20.86 -13.24 22.59
N THR A 229 -20.76 -11.98 22.18
CA THR A 229 -21.60 -11.40 21.13
C THR A 229 -20.75 -10.92 19.96
N TYR A 230 -21.23 -11.15 18.75
CA TYR A 230 -20.65 -10.63 17.52
C TYR A 230 -21.26 -9.28 17.21
N LEU A 231 -20.41 -8.29 16.92
CA LEU A 231 -20.82 -6.95 16.50
C LEU A 231 -20.28 -6.69 15.11
N VAL A 232 -21.12 -6.16 14.22
CA VAL A 232 -20.76 -5.84 12.84
C VAL A 232 -20.74 -4.32 12.70
N ILE A 233 -19.56 -3.77 12.48
CA ILE A 233 -19.38 -2.32 12.30
C ILE A 233 -19.41 -2.01 10.81
N ARG A 234 -20.25 -1.03 10.46
CA ARG A 234 -20.50 -0.59 9.08
C ARG A 234 -20.12 0.87 8.93
N ASP A 235 -19.61 1.26 7.77
CA ASP A 235 -19.22 2.64 7.45
C ASP A 235 -20.31 3.67 7.79
N ARG A 236 -21.57 3.38 7.42
CA ARG A 236 -22.71 4.28 7.62
C ARG A 236 -23.11 4.53 9.07
N THR A 237 -22.77 3.62 9.98
CA THR A 237 -23.18 3.68 11.39
C THR A 237 -22.02 4.04 12.30
N THR A 238 -20.89 4.52 11.74
CA THR A 238 -19.66 4.65 12.51
C THR A 238 -19.03 6.03 12.33
N ASN A 239 -18.89 6.76 13.43
CA ASN A 239 -18.30 8.10 13.42
C ASN A 239 -16.78 8.06 13.49
N ALA A 240 -16.23 7.16 14.30
CA ALA A 240 -14.80 6.99 14.47
C ALA A 240 -14.45 5.53 14.73
N VAL A 241 -13.35 5.06 14.15
CA VAL A 241 -12.79 3.72 14.42
C VAL A 241 -11.29 3.82 14.60
N ARG A 242 -10.77 3.04 15.54
CA ARG A 242 -9.34 2.84 15.78
C ARG A 242 -9.03 1.36 15.93
N VAL A 243 -7.87 0.97 15.42
CA VAL A 243 -7.37 -0.40 15.47
C VAL A 243 -6.04 -0.40 16.21
N ASP A 244 -6.02 -1.07 17.37
CA ASP A 244 -4.86 -1.19 18.24
C ASP A 244 -4.27 -2.60 18.10
N ARG A 245 -3.01 -2.70 17.64
CA ARG A 245 -2.33 -3.98 17.45
C ARG A 245 -1.80 -4.56 18.77
N LEU A 246 -2.02 -5.85 18.97
CA LEU A 246 -1.40 -6.62 20.06
C LEU A 246 -0.12 -7.31 19.53
N LYS A 247 1.03 -6.77 19.91
CA LYS A 247 2.35 -7.18 19.39
C LYS A 247 2.82 -8.58 19.81
N GLU A 248 2.15 -9.22 20.77
CA GLU A 248 2.61 -10.49 21.38
C GLU A 248 1.90 -11.74 20.83
N ILE A 249 0.98 -11.56 19.88
CA ILE A 249 0.15 -12.66 19.37
C ILE A 249 0.37 -12.76 17.86
N GLU A 250 1.01 -13.85 17.43
CA GLU A 250 1.14 -14.18 16.00
C GLU A 250 -0.05 -15.04 15.55
N ILE A 251 -0.51 -14.80 14.31
CA ILE A 251 -1.62 -15.52 13.71
C ILE A 251 -1.11 -16.32 12.51
N SER A 252 -1.31 -17.63 12.48
CA SER A 252 -1.05 -18.44 11.29
C SER A 252 -2.36 -18.82 10.61
N SER A 253 -2.35 -19.09 9.29
CA SER A 253 -3.53 -19.61 8.58
C SER A 253 -3.31 -21.07 8.20
N ARG A 254 -4.37 -21.88 8.28
CA ARG A 254 -4.39 -23.27 7.81
C ARG A 254 -5.61 -23.50 6.95
N GLU A 255 -5.40 -24.08 5.78
CA GLU A 255 -6.47 -24.41 4.85
C GLU A 255 -6.82 -25.90 4.96
N PHE A 256 -8.12 -26.18 4.90
CA PHE A 256 -8.69 -27.50 4.92
C PHE A 256 -9.64 -27.64 3.74
N GLN A 257 -9.56 -28.76 3.03
CA GLN A 257 -10.51 -29.13 2.00
C GLN A 257 -11.20 -30.44 2.38
N PHE A 258 -12.50 -30.51 2.13
CA PHE A 258 -13.33 -31.64 2.51
C PHE A 258 -14.13 -32.12 1.31
N GLU A 259 -14.15 -33.43 1.10
CA GLU A 259 -15.04 -34.10 0.15
C GLU A 259 -15.66 -35.31 0.84
N ARG A 260 -17.00 -35.40 0.81
CA ARG A 260 -17.79 -36.52 1.33
C ARG A 260 -17.39 -36.94 2.75
N LYS A 261 -17.43 -35.98 3.68
CA LYS A 261 -17.13 -36.22 5.11
C LYS A 261 -18.34 -35.93 5.99
N PRO A 262 -18.53 -36.68 7.09
CA PRO A 262 -19.54 -36.32 8.08
C PRO A 262 -19.13 -35.03 8.80
N PHE A 263 -20.09 -34.22 9.24
CA PHE A 263 -19.81 -32.97 9.97
C PHE A 263 -18.95 -33.20 11.23
N SER A 264 -19.12 -34.35 11.90
CA SER A 264 -18.31 -34.75 13.07
C SER A 264 -16.81 -34.85 12.78
N TYR A 265 -16.43 -35.19 11.54
CA TYR A 265 -15.03 -35.21 11.12
C TYR A 265 -14.43 -33.80 11.15
N ILE A 266 -15.15 -32.80 10.62
CA ILE A 266 -14.70 -31.41 10.63
C ILE A 266 -14.56 -30.89 12.07
N ARG A 267 -15.53 -31.21 12.93
CA ARG A 267 -15.46 -30.85 14.36
C ARG A 267 -14.19 -31.43 15.02
N GLY A 268 -13.82 -32.66 14.64
CA GLY A 268 -12.58 -33.29 15.07
C GLY A 268 -11.32 -32.54 14.61
N GLU A 269 -11.22 -32.19 13.34
CA GLU A 269 -10.10 -31.41 12.77
C GLU A 269 -9.94 -30.05 13.46
N LEU A 270 -11.06 -29.43 13.85
CA LEU A 270 -11.07 -28.12 14.51
C LEU A 270 -10.88 -28.18 16.03
N SER A 271 -10.88 -29.36 16.66
CA SER A 271 -10.85 -29.52 18.12
C SER A 271 -9.57 -29.03 18.80
N GLY A 272 -8.46 -28.95 18.07
CA GLY A 272 -7.15 -28.58 18.60
C GLY A 272 -6.83 -27.08 18.60
N PHE A 273 -7.71 -26.22 18.07
CA PHE A 273 -7.43 -24.79 17.95
C PHE A 273 -7.76 -24.00 19.22
N LYS A 274 -6.89 -23.04 19.56
CA LYS A 274 -6.95 -22.23 20.79
C LYS A 274 -8.03 -21.14 20.75
N ARG A 275 -8.30 -20.54 21.91
CA ARG A 275 -9.24 -19.42 22.11
C ARG A 275 -8.92 -18.26 21.15
N TYR A 276 -9.97 -17.70 20.53
CA TYR A 276 -9.92 -16.68 19.47
C TYR A 276 -9.43 -17.13 18.08
N SER A 277 -9.19 -18.42 17.87
CA SER A 277 -9.02 -18.92 16.51
C SER A 277 -10.34 -18.80 15.75
N THR A 278 -10.30 -18.28 14.52
CA THR A 278 -11.49 -18.08 13.68
C THR A 278 -11.47 -19.02 12.50
N VAL A 279 -12.63 -19.53 12.13
CA VAL A 279 -12.86 -20.29 10.91
C VAL A 279 -13.62 -19.44 9.90
N SER A 280 -13.19 -19.52 8.64
CA SER A 280 -13.82 -18.91 7.47
C SER A 280 -13.93 -19.95 6.36
N GLY A 281 -14.84 -19.78 5.39
CA GLY A 281 -14.97 -20.66 4.23
C GLY A 281 -16.40 -21.09 3.94
N VAL A 282 -16.54 -22.08 3.07
CA VAL A 282 -17.84 -22.54 2.57
C VAL A 282 -17.92 -24.05 2.65
N LEU A 283 -19.04 -24.56 3.16
CA LEU A 283 -19.37 -25.98 3.23
C LEU A 283 -20.68 -26.23 2.47
N GLU A 284 -20.67 -27.14 1.51
CA GLU A 284 -21.85 -27.60 0.77
C GLU A 284 -22.30 -28.96 1.29
N PHE A 285 -23.61 -29.18 1.38
CA PHE A 285 -24.18 -30.38 1.99
C PHE A 285 -25.39 -30.89 1.21
N GLU A 286 -25.75 -32.16 1.44
CA GLU A 286 -26.89 -32.81 0.78
C GLU A 286 -28.10 -32.92 1.72
N ASP A 287 -27.88 -33.35 2.97
CA ASP A 287 -28.89 -33.45 4.01
C ASP A 287 -28.35 -32.84 5.30
N LEU A 288 -28.89 -31.68 5.71
CA LEU A 288 -28.46 -30.96 6.91
C LEU A 288 -29.64 -30.73 7.86
N VAL A 289 -29.43 -31.16 9.10
CA VAL A 289 -30.29 -30.82 10.23
C VAL A 289 -29.43 -30.04 11.21
N CYS A 290 -29.88 -28.85 11.59
CA CYS A 290 -29.26 -28.10 12.67
C CYS A 290 -30.27 -27.80 13.77
N ASP A 291 -30.02 -28.33 14.96
CA ASP A 291 -30.98 -28.28 16.06
C ASP A 291 -30.95 -26.94 16.81
N ASN A 292 -29.79 -26.25 16.84
CA ASN A 292 -29.57 -25.06 17.67
C ASN A 292 -28.99 -23.84 16.92
N CYS A 293 -28.96 -23.87 15.58
CA CYS A 293 -28.30 -22.81 14.80
C CYS A 293 -28.88 -21.40 15.03
N ASN A 294 -30.16 -21.29 15.42
CA ASN A 294 -30.82 -20.02 15.67
C ASN A 294 -30.64 -19.50 17.12
N GLU A 295 -30.08 -20.30 18.02
CA GLU A 295 -30.00 -19.95 19.46
C GLU A 295 -28.82 -19.02 19.81
N PHE A 296 -27.80 -18.96 18.96
CA PHE A 296 -26.55 -18.27 19.27
C PHE A 296 -26.52 -16.77 18.96
N GLY A 297 -27.60 -16.22 18.36
CA GLY A 297 -27.66 -14.79 18.03
C GLY A 297 -26.52 -14.31 17.13
N ILE A 298 -25.97 -15.20 16.30
CA ILE A 298 -24.87 -14.90 15.37
C ILE A 298 -25.48 -14.15 14.17
N PRO A 299 -24.97 -12.95 13.81
CA PRO A 299 -25.45 -12.22 12.63
C PRO A 299 -25.22 -13.03 11.35
N ASP A 300 -26.12 -12.88 10.37
CA ASP A 300 -25.96 -13.47 9.02
C ASP A 300 -24.66 -13.00 8.32
N ASP A 301 -24.13 -11.84 8.72
CA ASP A 301 -22.83 -11.30 8.31
C ASP A 301 -21.63 -12.13 8.85
N VAL A 302 -21.84 -13.06 9.78
CA VAL A 302 -20.77 -13.90 10.36
C VAL A 302 -20.96 -15.36 9.96
N LEU A 303 -22.18 -15.86 10.07
CA LEU A 303 -22.55 -17.23 9.74
C LEU A 303 -23.88 -17.21 8.99
N ARG A 304 -23.85 -17.64 7.73
CA ARG A 304 -25.05 -17.74 6.91
C ARG A 304 -25.32 -19.19 6.54
N ILE A 305 -26.48 -19.69 6.94
CA ILE A 305 -26.92 -21.05 6.65
C ILE A 305 -28.04 -20.98 5.62
N SER A 306 -27.83 -21.62 4.48
CA SER A 306 -28.81 -21.75 3.40
C SER A 306 -29.30 -23.20 3.29
N TYR A 307 -30.12 -23.52 2.29
CA TYR A 307 -30.63 -24.89 2.10
C TYR A 307 -29.58 -25.90 1.63
N ASP A 308 -28.50 -25.44 0.98
CA ASP A 308 -27.48 -26.29 0.34
C ASP A 308 -26.04 -26.00 0.80
N ARG A 309 -25.83 -24.92 1.56
CA ARG A 309 -24.50 -24.44 1.95
C ARG A 309 -24.48 -23.66 3.26
N ILE A 310 -23.37 -23.74 3.97
CA ILE A 310 -22.99 -22.88 5.09
C ILE A 310 -21.85 -21.99 4.62
N ILE A 311 -22.03 -20.68 4.76
CA ILE A 311 -20.99 -19.68 4.52
C ILE A 311 -20.54 -19.16 5.88
N ILE A 312 -19.24 -19.26 6.15
CA ILE A 312 -18.62 -18.86 7.40
C ILE A 312 -17.64 -17.75 7.07
N HIS A 313 -17.79 -16.59 7.69
CA HIS A 313 -16.89 -15.47 7.43
C HIS A 313 -15.76 -15.43 8.45
N HIS A 314 -16.05 -15.14 9.71
CA HIS A 314 -15.03 -15.07 10.77
C HIS A 314 -15.62 -15.55 12.10
N LEU A 315 -16.10 -16.80 12.12
CA LEU A 315 -16.72 -17.39 13.31
C LEU A 315 -15.63 -17.94 14.23
N LEU A 316 -15.78 -17.79 15.54
CA LEU A 316 -14.87 -18.46 16.48
C LEU A 316 -15.02 -19.97 16.38
N VAL A 317 -13.88 -20.68 16.41
CA VAL A 317 -13.87 -22.16 16.38
C VAL A 317 -14.69 -22.73 17.54
N GLU A 318 -14.65 -22.10 18.72
CA GLU A 318 -15.44 -22.50 19.88
C GLU A 318 -16.96 -22.42 19.61
N ASP A 319 -17.41 -21.37 18.93
CA ASP A 319 -18.83 -21.19 18.60
C ASP A 319 -19.24 -22.11 17.45
N PHE A 320 -18.36 -22.35 16.47
CA PHE A 320 -18.57 -23.36 15.44
C PHE A 320 -18.76 -24.77 16.04
N GLN A 321 -18.02 -25.11 17.10
CA GLN A 321 -18.14 -26.41 17.76
C GLN A 321 -19.46 -26.60 18.52
N LYS A 322 -20.09 -25.51 18.97
CA LYS A 322 -21.40 -25.53 19.66
C LYS A 322 -22.56 -25.78 18.71
N LEU A 323 -22.39 -25.56 17.41
CA LEU A 323 -23.42 -25.83 16.41
C LEU A 323 -23.69 -27.33 16.32
N GLU A 324 -24.92 -27.73 16.66
CA GLU A 324 -25.43 -29.09 16.58
C GLU A 324 -25.92 -29.40 15.16
N ILE A 325 -24.94 -29.42 14.25
CA ILE A 325 -25.16 -29.77 12.85
C ILE A 325 -24.95 -31.27 12.64
N HIS A 326 -25.98 -31.91 12.09
CA HIS A 326 -26.00 -33.30 11.69
C HIS A 326 -26.12 -33.40 10.17
N GLY A 327 -25.30 -34.27 9.55
CA GLY A 327 -25.34 -34.46 8.10
C GLY A 327 -24.00 -34.81 7.47
N PHE A 328 -24.04 -34.90 6.14
CA PHE A 328 -22.87 -35.14 5.29
C PHE A 328 -22.55 -33.92 4.44
N ILE A 329 -21.27 -33.56 4.44
CA ILE A 329 -20.72 -32.49 3.62
C ILE A 329 -20.29 -33.09 2.30
N LYS A 330 -20.84 -32.54 1.22
CA LYS A 330 -20.53 -32.92 -0.15
C LYS A 330 -19.14 -32.45 -0.52
N SER A 331 -18.90 -31.16 -0.33
CA SER A 331 -17.68 -30.43 -0.71
C SER A 331 -17.53 -29.22 0.20
N GLY A 332 -16.31 -28.79 0.47
CA GLY A 332 -16.10 -27.55 1.21
C GLY A 332 -14.64 -27.19 1.40
N HIS A 333 -14.39 -25.91 1.66
CA HIS A 333 -13.07 -25.41 2.05
C HIS A 333 -13.22 -24.55 3.29
N LEU A 334 -12.33 -24.73 4.25
CA LEU A 334 -12.25 -23.90 5.45
C LEU A 334 -10.83 -23.35 5.59
N THR A 335 -10.72 -22.10 5.98
CA THR A 335 -9.47 -21.47 6.40
C THR A 335 -9.60 -21.17 7.89
N VAL A 336 -8.63 -21.65 8.67
CA VAL A 336 -8.57 -21.40 10.11
C VAL A 336 -7.43 -20.43 10.37
N LYS A 337 -7.75 -19.27 10.94
CA LYS A 337 -6.76 -18.38 11.55
C LYS A 337 -6.47 -18.88 12.95
N VAL A 338 -5.26 -19.34 13.15
CA VAL A 338 -4.73 -19.93 14.39
C VAL A 338 -4.01 -18.86 15.18
N LYS A 339 -4.37 -18.73 16.45
CA LYS A 339 -3.66 -17.89 17.40
C LYS A 339 -2.47 -18.66 17.99
N ASP A 340 -1.25 -18.26 17.67
CA ASP A 340 -0.02 -18.78 18.28
C ASP A 340 0.41 -17.85 19.43
N GLU A 341 0.13 -18.28 20.65
CA GLU A 341 0.72 -17.68 21.86
C GLU A 341 2.12 -18.26 22.04
N ARG A 342 3.16 -17.42 22.01
CA ARG A 342 4.55 -17.80 22.31
C ARG A 342 4.78 -17.98 23.81
#